data_AF-A0A939W2R5-F1
#
_entry.id   AF-A0A939W2R5-F1
#
_cell.length_a   1.000
_cell.length_b   1.000
_cell.length_c   1.000
_cell.angle_alpha   90.00
_cell.angle_beta   90.00
_cell.angle_gamma   90.00
#
_symmetry.space_group_name_H-M   'P 1'
#
loop_
_entity.id
_entity.type
_entity.pdbx_description
1 polymer ?
#
loop_
_entity_poly.entity_id
_entity_poly.type
_entity_poly.pdbx_seq_one_letter_code
_entity_poly.pdbx_strand_id
1 'polypeptide(L)'
;MKKSFFAAAILFTLCFCLNAQNKPIVTDIQAVAAKGTRINIYWTLPQNPEPAITKLLIYRDTRPISSYNQLAGAYFLAELLPEACGYTDTVSDYNDYFYAVIAFTDRPFDLILVSMNSTVEGVHLVAPEPKDIEPKKKVDEKLYTDGTMRETPLPFINYVEGQGQGDTLISDEIAKTTASQFSASSAKNSRTPVQPYFFEEDLISPDSGDDFLLFEVLKTTFVQEKYEEAIVLLNKLNGTNISESVRNRVLFYIAEAYFFTGDFEEAAKAFVKVAHVYPLQTKIWMNYTLDRIAIPE
;
A
#
# COMPACT_ATOMS: atom_id res chain seq x y z
N MET A 1 -42.15 -56.23 21.61
CA MET A 1 -40.99 -56.61 20.75
C MET A 1 -41.05 -55.76 19.48
N LYS A 2 -40.43 -54.57 19.48
CA LYS A 2 -39.32 -54.18 18.58
C LYS A 2 -39.34 -54.87 17.21
N LYS A 3 -39.62 -54.11 16.13
CA LYS A 3 -38.74 -53.98 14.95
C LYS A 3 -39.02 -52.65 14.23
N SER A 4 -38.07 -51.74 14.41
CA SER A 4 -37.91 -50.47 13.70
C SER A 4 -37.48 -50.72 12.25
N PHE A 5 -38.24 -50.21 11.28
CA PHE A 5 -37.83 -50.14 9.88
C PHE A 5 -37.13 -48.80 9.64
N PHE A 6 -35.80 -48.85 9.55
CA PHE A 6 -34.98 -47.75 9.06
C PHE A 6 -34.99 -47.80 7.53
N ALA A 7 -35.58 -46.82 6.87
CA ALA A 7 -35.47 -46.64 5.44
C ALA A 7 -34.10 -45.98 5.14
N ALA A 8 -33.19 -46.74 4.54
CA ALA A 8 -31.92 -46.23 4.04
C ALA A 8 -32.15 -45.58 2.67
N ALA A 9 -32.13 -44.25 2.62
CA ALA A 9 -32.04 -43.50 1.37
C ALA A 9 -30.57 -43.51 0.92
N ILE A 10 -30.28 -44.26 -0.15
CA ILE A 10 -28.98 -44.24 -0.81
C ILE A 10 -28.94 -42.98 -1.68
N LEU A 11 -28.29 -41.94 -1.16
CA LEU A 11 -27.97 -40.73 -1.91
C LEU A 11 -26.72 -41.03 -2.76
N PHE A 12 -26.93 -41.33 -4.04
CA PHE A 12 -25.83 -41.41 -5.02
C PHE A 12 -25.32 -39.99 -5.28
N THR A 13 -24.40 -39.49 -4.45
CA THR A 13 -23.60 -38.32 -4.78
C THR A 13 -22.68 -38.70 -5.93
N LEU A 14 -23.06 -38.33 -7.16
CA LEU A 14 -22.13 -38.21 -8.28
C LEU A 14 -21.03 -37.23 -7.85
N CYS A 15 -19.92 -37.77 -7.39
CA CYS A 15 -18.69 -37.02 -7.24
C CYS A 15 -18.22 -36.71 -8.67
N PHE A 16 -18.52 -35.51 -9.16
CA PHE A 16 -17.78 -34.94 -10.28
C PHE A 16 -16.32 -34.87 -9.82
N CYS A 17 -15.53 -35.89 -10.16
CA CYS A 17 -14.09 -35.72 -10.24
C CYS A 17 -13.86 -34.76 -11.41
N LEU A 18 -13.85 -33.46 -11.13
CA LEU A 18 -13.12 -32.53 -11.98
C LEU A 18 -11.70 -33.09 -12.03
N ASN A 19 -11.31 -33.61 -13.19
CA ASN A 19 -9.92 -33.78 -13.52
C ASN A 19 -9.31 -32.39 -13.47
N ALA A 20 -8.75 -32.01 -12.32
CA ALA A 20 -7.82 -30.90 -12.26
C ALA A 20 -6.66 -31.33 -13.16
N GLN A 21 -6.64 -30.80 -14.39
CA GLN A 21 -5.45 -30.85 -15.22
C GLN A 21 -4.34 -30.20 -14.40
N ASN A 22 -3.41 -31.00 -13.89
CA ASN A 22 -2.30 -30.51 -13.09
C ASN A 22 -1.38 -29.74 -14.02
N LYS A 23 -1.61 -28.43 -14.09
CA LYS A 23 -0.86 -27.52 -14.95
C LYS A 23 0.63 -27.60 -14.58
N PRO A 24 1.55 -27.54 -15.57
CA PRO A 24 2.97 -27.49 -15.32
C PRO A 24 3.36 -26.10 -14.80
N ILE A 25 2.96 -25.77 -13.58
CA ILE A 25 3.30 -24.52 -12.91
C ILE A 25 3.82 -24.86 -11.52
N VAL A 26 4.93 -24.23 -11.15
CA VAL A 26 5.44 -24.35 -9.78
C VAL A 26 4.58 -23.51 -8.84
N THR A 27 4.52 -23.93 -7.59
CA THR A 27 3.67 -23.33 -6.56
C THR A 27 4.49 -22.98 -5.34
N ASP A 28 3.96 -22.10 -4.48
CA ASP A 28 4.58 -21.71 -3.22
C ASP A 28 6.03 -21.23 -3.37
N ILE A 29 6.31 -20.40 -4.37
CA ILE A 29 7.62 -19.77 -4.48
C ILE A 29 7.89 -18.89 -3.26
N GLN A 30 9.05 -19.07 -2.67
CA GLN A 30 9.53 -18.27 -1.56
C GLN A 30 11.01 -17.97 -1.77
N ALA A 31 11.40 -16.75 -1.43
CA ALA A 31 12.78 -16.30 -1.47
C ALA A 31 13.16 -15.81 -0.06
N VAL A 32 14.32 -16.23 0.42
CA VAL A 32 14.82 -15.91 1.76
C VAL A 32 16.28 -15.50 1.66
N ALA A 33 16.60 -14.34 2.23
CA ALA A 33 17.98 -13.88 2.35
C ALA A 33 18.76 -14.79 3.31
N ALA A 34 19.85 -15.36 2.83
CA ALA A 34 20.79 -16.15 3.62
C ALA A 34 21.94 -15.26 4.12
N LYS A 35 22.77 -15.78 5.03
CA LYS A 35 23.93 -15.05 5.55
C LYS A 35 24.90 -14.69 4.40
N GLY A 36 25.30 -13.41 4.34
CA GLY A 36 26.25 -12.89 3.34
C GLY A 36 25.54 -12.31 2.12
N THR A 37 25.99 -12.71 0.93
CA THR A 37 25.53 -12.17 -0.37
C THR A 37 24.61 -13.13 -1.12
N ARG A 38 23.88 -13.99 -0.40
CA ARG A 38 23.13 -15.12 -0.99
C ARG A 38 21.64 -14.99 -0.70
N ILE A 39 20.82 -15.21 -1.73
CA ILE A 39 19.37 -15.35 -1.61
C ILE A 39 19.01 -16.77 -2.03
N ASN A 40 18.35 -17.50 -1.14
CA ASN A 40 17.87 -18.85 -1.41
C ASN A 40 16.41 -18.79 -1.83
N ILE A 41 16.11 -19.42 -2.95
CA ILE A 41 14.77 -19.49 -3.54
C ILE A 41 14.34 -20.94 -3.52
N TYR A 42 13.11 -21.20 -3.13
CA TYR A 42 12.52 -22.53 -3.09
C TYR A 42 11.08 -22.50 -3.59
N TRP A 43 10.62 -23.62 -4.13
CA TRP A 43 9.27 -23.78 -4.68
C TRP A 43 8.83 -25.25 -4.61
N THR A 44 7.53 -25.45 -4.73
CA THR A 44 6.89 -26.77 -4.76
C THR A 44 6.56 -27.16 -6.20
N LEU A 45 7.00 -28.35 -6.61
CA LEU A 45 6.69 -28.92 -7.93
C LEU A 45 5.26 -29.48 -7.98
N PRO A 46 4.55 -29.35 -9.11
CA PRO A 46 3.23 -29.94 -9.29
C PRO A 46 3.30 -31.47 -9.32
N GLN A 47 2.28 -32.15 -8.76
CA GLN A 47 2.20 -33.61 -8.82
C GLN A 47 1.73 -34.07 -10.21
N ASN A 48 2.56 -34.85 -10.91
CA ASN A 48 2.27 -35.40 -12.25
C ASN A 48 1.75 -34.34 -13.24
N PRO A 49 2.58 -33.36 -13.65
CA PRO A 49 2.16 -32.33 -14.58
C PRO A 49 1.89 -32.90 -15.99
N GLU A 50 0.78 -32.49 -16.59
CA GLU A 50 0.46 -32.76 -18.00
C GLU A 50 0.30 -31.42 -18.73
N PRO A 51 1.21 -31.06 -19.67
CA PRO A 51 2.39 -31.79 -20.14
C PRO A 51 3.56 -31.84 -19.15
N ALA A 52 4.45 -32.82 -19.31
CA ALA A 52 5.62 -33.01 -18.43
C ALA A 52 6.62 -31.85 -18.54
N ILE A 53 7.20 -31.46 -17.40
CA ILE A 53 8.20 -30.39 -17.32
C ILE A 53 9.55 -30.94 -17.78
N THR A 54 10.14 -30.30 -18.79
CA THR A 54 11.46 -30.63 -19.32
C THR A 54 12.56 -29.85 -18.59
N LYS A 55 12.30 -28.59 -18.26
CA LYS A 55 13.25 -27.70 -17.57
C LYS A 55 12.54 -26.56 -16.85
N LEU A 56 13.25 -25.91 -15.93
CA LEU A 56 12.78 -24.74 -15.19
C LEU A 56 13.68 -23.54 -15.51
N LEU A 57 13.08 -22.38 -15.74
CA LEU A 57 13.76 -21.13 -16.04
C LEU A 57 13.53 -20.15 -14.91
N ILE A 58 14.61 -19.57 -14.37
CA ILE A 58 14.53 -18.60 -13.27
C ILE A 58 14.87 -17.21 -13.77
N TYR A 59 14.04 -16.25 -13.39
CA TYR A 59 14.20 -14.84 -13.69
C TYR A 59 14.24 -14.00 -12.42
N ARG A 60 14.96 -12.89 -12.50
CA ARG A 60 15.07 -11.87 -11.45
C ARG A 60 14.83 -10.47 -12.00
N ASP A 61 14.08 -9.66 -11.29
CA ASP A 61 13.94 -8.23 -11.57
C ASP A 61 13.93 -7.42 -10.24
N THR A 62 14.15 -6.11 -10.32
CA THR A 62 14.01 -5.14 -9.23
C THR A 62 12.57 -4.62 -9.08
N ARG A 63 11.67 -5.07 -9.97
CA ARG A 63 10.24 -4.75 -9.96
C ARG A 63 9.42 -6.05 -9.90
N PRO A 64 8.19 -6.01 -9.34
CA PRO A 64 7.33 -7.18 -9.30
C PRO A 64 7.02 -7.76 -10.68
N ILE A 65 7.21 -9.07 -10.84
CA ILE A 65 6.93 -9.80 -12.07
C ILE A 65 5.51 -10.37 -11.96
N SER A 66 4.56 -9.73 -12.63
CA SER A 66 3.12 -10.06 -12.58
C SER A 66 2.59 -10.67 -13.88
N SER A 67 3.31 -10.54 -14.99
CA SER A 67 2.88 -11.01 -16.31
C SER A 67 4.05 -11.53 -17.13
N TYR A 68 3.79 -12.49 -18.02
CA TYR A 68 4.83 -13.11 -18.85
C TYR A 68 5.59 -12.12 -19.74
N ASN A 69 4.92 -11.08 -20.24
CA ASN A 69 5.57 -10.04 -21.06
C ASN A 69 6.68 -9.28 -20.32
N GLN A 70 6.61 -9.20 -18.99
CA GLN A 70 7.63 -8.52 -18.17
C GLN A 70 8.94 -9.32 -18.12
N LEU A 71 8.91 -10.62 -18.43
CA LEU A 71 10.12 -11.45 -18.48
C LEU A 71 11.12 -10.99 -19.55
N ALA A 72 10.67 -10.29 -20.60
CA ALA A 72 11.57 -9.74 -21.62
C ALA A 72 12.54 -8.68 -21.06
N GLY A 73 12.14 -7.98 -19.97
CA GLY A 73 12.98 -7.02 -19.26
C GLY A 73 13.67 -7.59 -18.02
N ALA A 74 13.33 -8.82 -17.62
CA ALA A 74 13.88 -9.47 -16.44
C ALA A 74 15.23 -10.12 -16.76
N TYR A 75 16.10 -10.20 -15.75
CA TYR A 75 17.39 -10.84 -15.86
C TYR A 75 17.23 -12.36 -15.75
N PHE A 76 17.66 -13.09 -16.79
CA PHE A 76 17.70 -14.55 -16.77
C PHE A 76 18.85 -15.05 -15.89
N LEU A 77 18.55 -15.89 -14.90
CA LEU A 77 19.55 -16.41 -13.96
C LEU A 77 20.09 -17.76 -14.41
N ALA A 78 19.22 -18.75 -14.58
CA ALA A 78 19.63 -20.13 -14.82
C ALA A 78 18.53 -20.98 -15.46
N GLU A 79 18.97 -22.02 -16.15
CA GLU A 79 18.18 -23.16 -16.59
C GLU A 79 18.44 -24.33 -15.65
N LEU A 80 17.39 -24.87 -15.04
CA LEU A 80 17.46 -25.96 -14.08
C LEU A 80 16.79 -27.23 -14.59
N LEU A 81 17.21 -28.35 -14.00
CA LEU A 81 16.57 -29.65 -14.14
C LEU A 81 15.11 -29.59 -13.65
N PRO A 82 14.20 -30.38 -14.22
CA PRO A 82 12.77 -30.33 -13.91
C PRO A 82 12.44 -30.77 -12.47
N GLU A 83 13.35 -31.50 -11.84
CA GLU A 83 13.25 -31.99 -10.46
C GLU A 83 13.78 -30.99 -9.42
N ALA A 84 14.36 -29.87 -9.86
CA ALA A 84 14.89 -28.88 -8.93
C ALA A 84 13.77 -28.17 -8.18
N CYS A 85 13.91 -28.07 -6.85
CA CYS A 85 12.96 -27.38 -5.97
C CYS A 85 13.55 -26.11 -5.33
N GLY A 86 14.76 -25.71 -5.74
CA GLY A 86 15.40 -24.52 -5.20
C GLY A 86 16.64 -24.08 -5.96
N TYR A 87 17.02 -22.83 -5.76
CA TYR A 87 18.17 -22.18 -6.36
C TYR A 87 18.78 -21.16 -5.39
N THR A 88 20.09 -20.97 -5.46
CA THR A 88 20.78 -19.93 -4.69
C THR A 88 21.29 -18.86 -5.65
N ASP A 89 20.74 -17.66 -5.53
CA ASP A 89 21.21 -16.47 -6.22
C ASP A 89 22.26 -15.73 -5.39
N THR A 90 23.18 -15.05 -6.06
CA THR A 90 24.22 -14.22 -5.44
C THR A 90 24.06 -12.77 -5.88
N VAL A 91 23.80 -11.88 -4.93
CA VAL A 91 23.60 -10.45 -5.16
C VAL A 91 24.59 -9.64 -4.33
N SER A 92 25.11 -8.54 -4.88
CA SER A 92 26.05 -7.63 -4.21
C SER A 92 25.36 -6.44 -3.54
N ASP A 93 24.13 -6.16 -3.95
CA ASP A 93 23.44 -4.92 -3.61
C ASP A 93 22.32 -5.18 -2.59
N TYR A 94 21.90 -4.13 -1.89
CA TYR A 94 20.83 -4.18 -0.88
C TYR A 94 19.45 -3.81 -1.47
N ASN A 95 19.27 -3.98 -2.77
CA ASN A 95 18.00 -3.71 -3.45
C ASN A 95 17.00 -4.84 -3.21
N ASP A 96 15.72 -4.53 -3.36
CA ASP A 96 14.65 -5.52 -3.37
C ASP A 96 14.63 -6.28 -4.70
N TYR A 97 14.72 -7.60 -4.62
CA TYR A 97 14.67 -8.49 -5.78
C TYR A 97 13.39 -9.33 -5.78
N PHE A 98 12.79 -9.45 -6.96
CA PHE A 98 11.64 -10.27 -7.25
C PHE A 98 12.06 -11.42 -8.16
N TYR A 99 11.56 -12.62 -7.87
CA TYR A 99 11.92 -13.84 -8.58
C TYR A 99 10.68 -14.47 -9.21
N ALA A 100 10.86 -15.00 -10.41
CA ALA A 100 9.85 -15.79 -11.10
C ALA A 100 10.45 -17.08 -11.64
N VAL A 101 9.70 -18.18 -11.52
CA VAL A 101 10.10 -19.51 -11.99
C VAL A 101 9.10 -19.98 -13.04
N ILE A 102 9.59 -20.27 -14.23
CA ILE A 102 8.78 -20.68 -15.37
C ILE A 102 9.10 -22.13 -15.72
N ALA A 103 8.07 -22.95 -15.78
CA ALA A 103 8.19 -24.30 -16.31
C ALA A 103 8.21 -24.30 -17.83
N PHE A 104 9.09 -25.12 -18.38
CA PHE A 104 9.24 -25.32 -19.80
C PHE A 104 8.91 -26.77 -20.12
N THR A 105 7.95 -26.96 -21.01
CA THR A 105 7.57 -28.29 -21.52
C THR A 105 8.10 -28.42 -22.95
N ASP A 106 7.27 -28.13 -23.94
CA ASP A 106 7.66 -27.89 -25.35
C ASP A 106 7.83 -26.40 -25.65
N ARG A 107 7.09 -25.57 -24.91
CA ARG A 107 7.13 -24.11 -24.92
C ARG A 107 7.20 -23.59 -23.48
N PRO A 108 7.75 -22.39 -23.24
CA PRO A 108 7.68 -21.78 -21.92
C PRO A 108 6.21 -21.57 -21.55
N PHE A 109 5.84 -21.93 -20.32
CA PHE A 109 4.50 -21.70 -19.82
C PHE A 109 4.29 -20.21 -19.61
N ASP A 110 3.32 -19.63 -20.31
CA ASP A 110 3.10 -18.19 -20.44
C ASP A 110 2.24 -17.57 -19.32
N LEU A 111 2.01 -18.33 -18.25
CA LEU A 111 1.18 -17.90 -17.13
C LEU A 111 2.06 -17.60 -15.91
N ILE A 112 2.04 -16.34 -15.49
CA ILE A 112 2.61 -15.89 -14.21
C ILE A 112 1.46 -15.57 -13.26
N LEU A 113 1.46 -16.24 -12.12
CA LEU A 113 0.56 -16.06 -11.00
C LEU A 113 1.41 -15.61 -9.81
N VAL A 114 1.20 -14.36 -9.41
CA VAL A 114 1.82 -13.80 -8.21
C VAL A 114 1.45 -14.68 -7.01
N SER A 115 2.40 -14.91 -6.11
CA SER A 115 2.33 -15.84 -4.97
C SER A 115 2.39 -17.33 -5.29
N MET A 116 2.38 -17.74 -6.57
CA MET A 116 2.56 -19.15 -6.95
C MET A 116 3.92 -19.39 -7.59
N ASN A 117 4.15 -18.78 -8.75
CA ASN A 117 5.40 -18.90 -9.50
C ASN A 117 6.14 -17.57 -9.64
N SER A 118 5.66 -16.53 -8.98
CA SER A 118 6.35 -15.25 -8.80
C SER A 118 6.19 -14.74 -7.37
N THR A 119 7.25 -14.15 -6.81
CA THR A 119 7.25 -13.60 -5.44
C THR A 119 6.43 -12.33 -5.35
N VAL A 120 5.60 -12.20 -4.30
CA VAL A 120 4.83 -10.98 -4.00
C VAL A 120 5.72 -9.91 -3.38
N GLU A 121 6.51 -10.32 -2.39
CA GLU A 121 7.40 -9.44 -1.62
C GLU A 121 8.81 -9.49 -2.19
N GLY A 122 9.46 -8.32 -2.22
CA GLY A 122 10.86 -8.20 -2.61
C GLY A 122 11.77 -8.71 -1.50
N VAL A 123 12.83 -9.42 -1.89
CA VAL A 123 13.83 -9.92 -0.95
C VAL A 123 15.12 -9.13 -1.12
N HIS A 124 15.63 -8.59 -0.02
CA HIS A 124 16.89 -7.86 0.04
C HIS A 124 17.86 -8.52 1.04
N LEU A 125 19.15 -8.22 0.89
CA LEU A 125 20.15 -8.63 1.88
C LEU A 125 20.00 -7.82 3.16
N VAL A 126 20.16 -8.47 4.31
CA VAL A 126 20.23 -7.78 5.60
C VAL A 126 21.51 -6.94 5.63
N ALA A 127 21.36 -5.62 5.72
CA ALA A 127 22.48 -4.72 5.86
C ALA A 127 23.29 -5.09 7.11
N PRO A 128 24.63 -5.20 7.03
CA PRO A 128 25.44 -5.45 8.21
C PRO A 128 25.24 -4.29 9.19
N GLU A 129 24.94 -4.62 10.45
CA GLU A 129 24.91 -3.62 11.52
C GLU A 129 26.27 -2.88 11.51
N PRO A 130 26.28 -1.53 11.51
CA PRO A 130 27.51 -0.76 11.54
C PRO A 130 28.32 -1.18 12.76
N LYS A 131 29.49 -1.79 12.53
CA LYS A 131 30.31 -2.41 13.58
C LYS A 131 30.97 -1.42 14.55
N ASP A 132 30.81 -0.12 14.36
CA ASP A 132 31.46 0.92 15.16
C ASP A 132 30.46 1.99 15.63
N ILE A 133 29.33 1.59 16.20
CA ILE A 133 28.70 2.45 17.20
C ILE A 133 29.26 1.98 18.53
N GLU A 134 30.38 2.58 18.95
CA GLU A 134 30.79 2.50 20.35
C GLU A 134 29.54 2.79 21.20
N PRO A 135 29.19 1.91 22.16
CA PRO A 135 28.03 2.16 22.99
C PRO A 135 28.23 3.52 23.63
N LYS A 136 27.45 4.53 23.21
CA LYS A 136 27.44 5.84 23.83
C LYS A 136 27.34 5.59 25.33
N LYS A 137 28.43 5.87 26.02
CA LYS A 137 28.60 5.64 27.46
C LYS A 137 27.31 6.11 28.12
N LYS A 138 26.53 5.21 28.72
CA LYS A 138 25.34 5.58 29.47
C LYS A 138 25.82 6.60 30.50
N VAL A 139 25.47 7.86 30.28
CA VAL A 139 25.76 8.92 31.24
C VAL A 139 24.78 8.65 32.37
N ASP A 140 25.28 8.10 33.48
CA ASP A 140 24.48 7.89 34.68
C ASP A 140 23.76 9.21 35.03
N GLU A 141 22.44 9.15 35.22
CA GLU A 141 21.63 10.30 35.57
C GLU A 141 22.12 10.89 36.90
N LYS A 142 22.86 12.01 36.85
CA LYS A 142 23.21 12.76 38.04
C LYS A 142 21.92 13.32 38.65
N LEU A 143 21.61 12.90 39.87
CA LEU A 143 20.53 13.48 40.67
C LEU A 143 20.98 14.86 41.15
N TYR A 144 20.33 15.92 40.66
CA TYR A 144 20.59 17.29 41.08
C TYR A 144 19.82 17.59 42.37
N THR A 145 20.47 18.24 43.34
CA THR A 145 19.80 18.73 44.54
C THR A 145 19.00 20.00 44.23
N ASP A 146 17.89 20.19 44.94
CA ASP A 146 16.93 21.27 44.69
C ASP A 146 17.59 22.66 44.67
N GLY A 147 17.29 23.46 43.63
CA GLY A 147 17.87 24.79 43.41
C GLY A 147 19.17 24.87 42.59
N THR A 148 19.76 23.75 42.17
CA THR A 148 20.93 23.78 41.25
C THR A 148 20.48 23.74 39.78
N MET A 149 21.06 24.61 38.94
CA MET A 149 20.81 24.54 37.50
C MET A 149 21.42 23.27 36.92
N ARG A 150 20.65 22.57 36.09
CA ARG A 150 21.08 21.36 35.41
C ARG A 150 22.21 21.68 34.44
N GLU A 151 23.34 20.98 34.55
CA GLU A 151 24.49 21.18 33.66
C GLU A 151 24.21 20.68 32.23
N THR A 152 23.39 19.64 32.10
CA THR A 152 23.02 19.05 30.81
C THR A 152 21.58 19.40 30.44
N PRO A 153 21.31 19.92 29.24
CA PRO A 153 19.94 20.11 28.78
C PRO A 153 19.22 18.75 28.70
N LEU A 154 17.88 18.80 28.70
CA LEU A 154 17.08 17.59 28.51
C LEU A 154 17.47 16.90 27.19
N PRO A 155 17.53 15.56 27.16
CA PRO A 155 17.67 14.83 25.92
C PRO A 155 16.53 15.20 24.96
N PHE A 156 16.87 15.56 23.73
CA PHE A 156 15.87 15.79 22.70
C PHE A 156 15.18 14.46 22.36
N ILE A 157 13.85 14.47 22.36
CA ILE A 157 13.06 13.34 21.88
C ILE A 157 13.05 13.42 20.35
N ASN A 158 13.91 12.63 19.70
CA ASN A 158 13.86 12.43 18.26
C ASN A 158 12.76 11.41 17.94
N TYR A 159 11.59 11.90 17.52
CA TYR A 159 10.45 11.05 17.12
C TYR A 159 10.65 10.33 15.77
N VAL A 160 11.81 10.49 15.12
CA VAL A 160 12.16 9.82 13.86
C VAL A 160 13.28 8.82 14.16
N GLU A 161 12.90 7.59 14.48
CA GLU A 161 13.84 6.46 14.50
C GLU A 161 14.45 6.31 13.10
N GLY A 162 15.76 6.57 12.97
CA GLY A 162 16.51 6.27 11.75
C GLY A 162 17.41 7.38 11.20
N GLN A 163 17.41 8.60 11.75
CA GLN A 163 18.36 9.64 11.34
C GLN A 163 19.38 9.88 12.46
N GLY A 164 20.49 9.15 12.36
CA GLY A 164 21.63 9.29 13.24
C GLY A 164 22.17 10.72 13.25
N GLN A 165 22.44 11.20 14.47
CA GLN A 165 23.21 12.39 14.79
C GLN A 165 24.46 12.54 13.92
N GLY A 166 24.39 13.47 12.97
CA GLY A 166 25.48 14.37 12.64
C GLY A 166 24.89 15.76 12.68
N ASP A 167 25.58 16.72 13.27
CA ASP A 167 25.32 18.13 12.97
C ASP A 167 25.65 18.33 11.49
N THR A 168 24.73 17.95 10.62
CA THR A 168 24.81 18.24 9.20
C THR A 168 24.52 19.72 9.10
N LEU A 169 25.54 20.55 9.35
CA LEU A 169 25.52 21.93 8.94
C LEU A 169 25.31 21.87 7.43
N ILE A 170 24.07 22.07 7.02
CA ILE A 170 23.69 22.17 5.62
C ILE A 170 24.59 23.29 5.07
N SER A 171 25.50 22.94 4.16
CA SER A 171 26.32 23.94 3.48
C SER A 171 25.42 25.06 2.99
N ASP A 172 25.81 26.33 3.15
CA ASP A 172 25.03 27.49 2.70
C ASP A 172 24.60 27.37 1.23
N GLU A 173 25.38 26.64 0.43
CA GLU A 173 25.07 26.32 -0.95
C GLU A 173 23.94 25.29 -1.08
N ILE A 174 23.95 24.23 -0.27
CA ILE A 174 22.86 23.25 -0.20
C ILE A 174 21.61 23.92 0.39
N ALA A 175 21.75 24.81 1.37
CA ALA A 175 20.64 25.56 1.96
C ALA A 175 20.03 26.53 0.95
N LYS A 176 20.84 27.22 0.13
CA LYS A 176 20.35 28.06 -0.97
C LYS A 176 19.75 27.24 -2.11
N THR A 177 20.30 26.07 -2.42
CA THR A 177 19.79 25.18 -3.46
C THR A 177 18.46 24.56 -3.03
N THR A 178 18.36 24.08 -1.80
CA THR A 178 17.09 23.62 -1.23
C THR A 178 16.10 24.76 -1.07
N ALA A 179 16.48 25.93 -0.54
CA ALA A 179 15.59 27.09 -0.46
C ALA A 179 15.10 27.56 -1.84
N SER A 180 15.97 27.59 -2.85
CA SER A 180 15.58 27.91 -4.22
C SER A 180 14.69 26.82 -4.84
N GLN A 181 14.93 25.54 -4.54
CA GLN A 181 14.10 24.42 -5.00
C GLN A 181 12.72 24.40 -4.31
N PHE A 182 12.64 24.71 -3.01
CA PHE A 182 11.38 24.88 -2.29
C PHE A 182 10.63 26.15 -2.74
N SER A 183 11.32 27.27 -2.96
CA SER A 183 10.69 28.50 -3.48
C SER A 183 10.24 28.34 -4.94
N ALA A 184 10.99 27.59 -5.75
CA ALA A 184 10.62 27.26 -7.12
C ALA A 184 9.46 26.27 -7.17
N SER A 185 9.39 25.28 -6.26
CA SER A 185 8.24 24.38 -6.12
C SER A 185 7.00 25.10 -5.61
N SER A 186 7.13 26.10 -4.73
CA SER A 186 6.02 26.94 -4.30
C SER A 186 5.48 27.82 -5.44
N ALA A 187 6.33 28.20 -6.41
CA ALA A 187 5.92 28.99 -7.57
C ALA A 187 5.37 28.14 -8.73
N LYS A 188 5.63 26.83 -8.75
CA LYS A 188 5.27 25.91 -9.86
C LYS A 188 4.18 24.88 -9.54
N ASN A 189 3.54 24.96 -8.37
CA ASN A 189 2.17 24.48 -8.26
C ASN A 189 1.29 25.44 -9.07
N SER A 190 1.34 25.25 -10.39
CA SER A 190 0.27 25.62 -11.30
C SER A 190 -1.03 25.32 -10.57
N ARG A 191 -1.77 26.38 -10.26
CA ARG A 191 -3.05 26.35 -9.57
C ARG A 191 -4.07 25.67 -10.49
N THR A 192 -3.88 24.37 -10.73
CA THR A 192 -4.86 23.55 -11.42
C THR A 192 -6.15 23.67 -10.63
N PRO A 193 -7.27 24.03 -11.28
CA PRO A 193 -8.54 24.13 -10.59
C PRO A 193 -8.82 22.76 -9.94
N VAL A 194 -8.94 22.74 -8.61
CA VAL A 194 -9.27 21.54 -7.87
C VAL A 194 -10.68 21.15 -8.27
N GLN A 195 -10.84 20.01 -8.92
CA GLN A 195 -12.14 19.49 -9.32
C GLN A 195 -12.77 18.74 -8.15
N PRO A 196 -14.11 18.78 -8.02
CA PRO A 196 -14.77 17.98 -7.02
C PRO A 196 -14.51 16.48 -7.21
N TYR A 197 -14.26 15.76 -6.12
CA TYR A 197 -14.04 14.32 -6.09
C TYR A 197 -15.34 13.59 -5.79
N PHE A 198 -15.73 12.68 -6.67
CA PHE A 198 -16.89 11.80 -6.48
C PHE A 198 -16.40 10.37 -6.18
N PHE A 199 -16.97 9.76 -5.14
CA PHE A 199 -16.72 8.34 -4.82
C PHE A 199 -17.37 7.42 -5.86
N GLU A 200 -16.73 6.26 -6.14
CA GLU A 200 -17.20 5.29 -7.14
C GLU A 200 -18.66 4.86 -6.91
N GLU A 201 -19.06 4.75 -5.64
CA GLU A 201 -20.40 4.37 -5.21
C GLU A 201 -21.46 5.42 -5.57
N ASP A 202 -21.08 6.69 -5.66
CA ASP A 202 -22.00 7.80 -5.91
C ASP A 202 -22.04 8.22 -7.40
N LEU A 203 -21.30 7.52 -8.28
CA LEU A 203 -21.36 7.73 -9.75
C LEU A 203 -22.60 7.11 -10.38
N ILE A 204 -23.15 6.05 -9.78
CA ILE A 204 -24.28 5.28 -10.31
C ILE A 204 -25.47 5.52 -9.40
N SER A 205 -26.64 5.79 -9.98
CA SER A 205 -27.88 5.94 -9.21
C SER A 205 -28.23 4.59 -8.55
N PRO A 206 -28.23 4.49 -7.21
CA PRO A 206 -28.65 3.26 -6.53
C PRO A 206 -30.18 3.10 -6.56
N ASP A 207 -30.66 1.86 -6.40
CA ASP A 207 -32.09 1.53 -6.54
C ASP A 207 -32.97 2.05 -5.38
N SER A 208 -32.43 2.11 -4.15
CA SER A 208 -33.13 2.66 -2.97
C SER A 208 -32.19 2.81 -1.76
N GLY A 209 -32.60 3.59 -0.75
CA GLY A 209 -31.92 3.70 0.55
C GLY A 209 -31.21 5.05 0.79
N ASP A 210 -30.35 5.09 1.80
CA ASP A 210 -29.61 6.29 2.18
C ASP A 210 -28.63 6.76 1.09
N ASP A 211 -28.07 5.81 0.32
CA ASP A 211 -27.21 6.08 -0.82
C ASP A 211 -27.94 6.87 -1.92
N PHE A 212 -29.24 6.59 -2.12
CA PHE A 212 -30.07 7.32 -3.10
C PHE A 212 -30.27 8.77 -2.67
N LEU A 213 -30.49 9.02 -1.38
CA LEU A 213 -30.66 10.37 -0.84
C LEU A 213 -29.38 11.20 -1.02
N LEU A 214 -28.22 10.60 -0.75
CA LEU A 214 -26.92 11.24 -0.99
C LEU A 214 -26.73 11.56 -2.47
N PHE A 215 -27.00 10.60 -3.36
CA PHE A 215 -26.91 10.77 -4.80
C PHE A 215 -27.80 11.93 -5.31
N GLU A 216 -29.05 12.04 -4.82
CA GLU A 216 -29.96 13.12 -5.17
C GLU A 216 -29.42 14.50 -4.75
N VAL A 217 -28.86 14.59 -3.54
CA VAL A 217 -28.24 15.83 -3.05
C VAL A 217 -27.03 16.22 -3.90
N LEU A 218 -26.13 15.27 -4.20
CA LEU A 218 -24.94 15.56 -5.02
C LEU A 218 -25.32 15.97 -6.45
N LYS A 219 -26.27 15.28 -7.07
CA LYS A 219 -26.76 15.60 -8.42
C LYS A 219 -27.39 16.98 -8.49
N THR A 220 -28.09 17.42 -7.45
CA THR A 220 -28.77 18.73 -7.45
C THR A 220 -27.81 19.87 -7.12
N THR A 221 -26.82 19.65 -6.24
CA THR A 221 -25.97 20.71 -5.71
C THR A 221 -24.60 20.79 -6.38
N PHE A 222 -23.84 19.69 -6.42
CA PHE A 222 -22.47 19.67 -6.97
C PHE A 222 -22.45 19.84 -8.50
N VAL A 223 -23.44 19.30 -9.21
CA VAL A 223 -23.59 19.53 -10.67
C VAL A 223 -23.95 20.99 -10.98
N GLN A 224 -24.64 21.67 -10.06
CA GLN A 224 -25.02 23.08 -10.19
C GLN A 224 -24.01 24.04 -9.53
N GLU A 225 -22.90 23.52 -8.98
CA GLU A 225 -21.87 24.26 -8.23
C GLU A 225 -22.42 25.08 -7.04
N LYS A 226 -23.53 24.63 -6.45
CA LYS A 226 -24.20 25.29 -5.31
C LYS A 226 -23.72 24.73 -3.97
N TYR A 227 -22.48 25.04 -3.60
CA TYR A 227 -21.84 24.46 -2.41
C TYR A 227 -22.45 24.93 -1.07
N GLU A 228 -22.94 26.17 -0.99
CA GLU A 228 -23.63 26.66 0.23
C GLU A 228 -24.93 25.88 0.50
N GLU A 229 -25.72 25.62 -0.54
CA GLU A 229 -26.93 24.80 -0.43
C GLU A 229 -26.59 23.34 -0.13
N ALA A 230 -25.49 22.82 -0.69
CA ALA A 230 -24.99 21.47 -0.42
C ALA A 230 -24.70 21.26 1.08
N ILE A 231 -24.02 22.21 1.72
CA ILE A 231 -23.69 22.13 3.15
C ILE A 231 -24.96 21.99 4.01
N VAL A 232 -26.01 22.75 3.69
CA VAL A 232 -27.28 22.70 4.44
C VAL A 232 -27.98 21.34 4.26
N LEU A 233 -28.07 20.86 3.02
CA LEU A 233 -28.73 19.58 2.71
C LEU A 233 -27.97 18.38 3.28
N LEU A 234 -26.64 18.38 3.17
CA LEU A 234 -25.77 17.31 3.69
C LEU A 234 -25.77 17.29 5.23
N ASN A 235 -25.76 18.45 5.90
CA ASN A 235 -25.89 18.48 7.35
C ASN A 235 -27.26 17.98 7.82
N LYS A 236 -28.33 18.28 7.07
CA LYS A 236 -29.66 17.72 7.34
C LYS A 236 -29.66 16.20 7.21
N LEU A 237 -29.01 15.66 6.17
CA LEU A 237 -28.89 14.21 5.96
C LEU A 237 -28.07 13.55 7.08
N ASN A 238 -26.94 14.15 7.48
CA ASN A 238 -26.12 13.67 8.59
C ASN A 238 -26.88 13.61 9.93
N GLY A 239 -27.86 14.48 10.13
CA GLY A 239 -28.74 14.48 11.31
C GLY A 239 -29.83 13.39 11.31
N THR A 240 -29.98 12.65 10.21
CA THR A 240 -30.93 11.52 10.12
C THR A 240 -30.26 10.19 10.42
N ASN A 241 -31.06 9.12 10.58
CA ASN A 241 -30.56 7.78 10.86
C ASN A 241 -30.03 7.12 9.57
N ILE A 242 -28.89 7.61 9.08
CA ILE A 242 -28.18 7.05 7.92
C ILE A 242 -27.15 5.99 8.34
N SER A 243 -26.86 5.07 7.43
CA SER A 243 -25.76 4.10 7.58
C SER A 243 -24.41 4.78 7.82
N GLU A 244 -23.50 4.09 8.51
CA GLU A 244 -22.16 4.62 8.83
C GLU A 244 -21.31 4.90 7.58
N SER A 245 -21.42 4.03 6.57
CA SER A 245 -20.74 4.23 5.27
C SER A 245 -21.18 5.53 4.59
N VAL A 246 -22.49 5.75 4.49
CA VAL A 246 -23.05 6.98 3.90
C VAL A 246 -22.69 8.19 4.74
N ARG A 247 -22.72 8.07 6.07
CA ARG A 247 -22.30 9.16 6.97
C ARG A 247 -20.87 9.62 6.71
N ASN A 248 -19.95 8.68 6.53
CA ASN A 248 -18.56 9.00 6.25
C ASN A 248 -18.40 9.72 4.90
N ARG A 249 -19.12 9.29 3.86
CA ARG A 249 -19.13 9.99 2.55
C ARG A 249 -19.76 11.38 2.66
N VAL A 250 -20.89 11.52 3.37
CA VAL A 250 -21.54 12.80 3.65
C VAL A 250 -20.58 13.77 4.33
N LEU A 251 -19.86 13.33 5.37
CA LEU A 251 -18.87 14.17 6.06
C LEU A 251 -17.72 14.61 5.14
N PHE A 252 -17.30 13.75 4.21
CA PHE A 252 -16.30 14.09 3.20
C PHE A 252 -16.83 15.17 2.25
N TYR A 253 -18.04 15.01 1.70
CA TYR A 253 -18.64 16.00 0.81
C TYR A 253 -18.96 17.32 1.51
N ILE A 254 -19.26 17.31 2.82
CA ILE A 254 -19.38 18.55 3.61
C ILE A 254 -18.03 19.27 3.67
N ALA A 255 -16.93 18.54 3.93
CA ALA A 255 -15.59 19.12 3.99
C ALA A 255 -15.17 19.74 2.65
N GLU A 256 -15.49 19.04 1.56
CA GLU A 256 -15.26 19.51 0.19
C GLU A 256 -16.11 20.73 -0.16
N ALA A 257 -17.39 20.75 0.21
CA ALA A 257 -18.25 21.91 0.00
C ALA A 257 -17.73 23.14 0.76
N TYR A 258 -17.27 22.98 2.01
CA TYR A 258 -16.62 24.06 2.76
C TYR A 258 -15.32 24.56 2.11
N PHE A 259 -14.55 23.67 1.48
CA PHE A 259 -13.37 24.08 0.72
C PHE A 259 -13.74 24.96 -0.48
N PHE A 260 -14.81 24.63 -1.19
CA PHE A 260 -15.28 25.41 -2.34
C PHE A 260 -15.97 26.73 -1.97
N THR A 261 -16.56 26.83 -0.77
CA THR A 261 -17.08 28.12 -0.26
C THR A 261 -15.98 29.05 0.28
N GLY A 262 -14.76 28.55 0.46
CA GLY A 262 -13.62 29.32 0.98
C GLY A 262 -13.44 29.24 2.50
N ASP A 263 -14.28 28.48 3.20
CA ASP A 263 -14.20 28.27 4.65
C ASP A 263 -13.19 27.15 4.98
N PHE A 264 -11.92 27.42 4.71
CA PHE A 264 -10.86 26.41 4.82
C PHE A 264 -10.65 25.87 6.24
N GLU A 265 -10.93 26.67 7.28
CA GLU A 265 -10.83 26.24 8.68
C GLU A 265 -11.84 25.13 9.02
N GLU A 266 -13.09 25.29 8.60
CA GLU A 266 -14.14 24.29 8.82
C GLU A 266 -13.95 23.08 7.90
N ALA A 267 -13.48 23.31 6.66
CA ALA A 267 -13.08 22.23 5.76
C ALA A 267 -12.02 21.32 6.40
N ALA A 268 -10.95 21.91 6.96
CA ALA A 268 -9.88 21.14 7.62
C ALA A 268 -10.41 20.34 8.83
N LYS A 269 -11.26 20.95 9.67
CA LYS A 269 -11.89 20.25 10.81
C LYS A 269 -12.76 19.08 10.35
N ALA A 270 -13.51 19.24 9.27
CA ALA A 270 -14.35 18.20 8.71
C ALA A 270 -13.51 17.06 8.10
N PHE A 271 -12.44 17.39 7.36
CA PHE A 271 -11.50 16.42 6.80
C PHE A 271 -10.81 15.56 7.88
N VAL A 272 -10.42 16.16 9.01
CA VAL A 272 -9.82 15.41 10.13
C VAL A 272 -10.75 14.31 10.65
N LYS A 273 -12.07 14.54 10.67
CA LYS A 273 -13.05 13.54 11.15
C LYS A 273 -13.06 12.28 10.28
N VAL A 274 -12.89 12.44 8.96
CA VAL A 274 -12.93 11.34 7.98
C VAL A 274 -11.55 10.78 7.63
N ALA A 275 -10.47 11.36 8.16
CA ALA A 275 -9.09 10.99 7.85
C ALA A 275 -8.76 9.50 8.10
N HIS A 276 -9.42 8.90 9.10
CA HIS A 276 -9.23 7.49 9.43
C HIS A 276 -9.91 6.53 8.44
N VAL A 277 -10.97 7.00 7.75
CA VAL A 277 -11.73 6.21 6.77
C VAL A 277 -11.15 6.38 5.37
N TYR A 278 -10.81 7.61 4.98
CA TYR A 278 -10.34 7.95 3.63
C TYR A 278 -8.95 8.62 3.64
N PRO A 279 -7.89 7.93 4.12
CA PRO A 279 -6.60 8.56 4.38
C PRO A 279 -5.94 9.17 3.14
N LEU A 280 -6.13 8.57 1.96
CA LEU A 280 -5.53 9.06 0.72
C LEU A 280 -6.21 10.34 0.24
N GLN A 281 -7.54 10.29 0.08
CA GLN A 281 -8.35 11.42 -0.37
C GLN A 281 -8.22 12.58 0.61
N THR A 282 -8.37 12.31 1.91
CA THR A 282 -8.23 13.34 2.95
C THR A 282 -6.84 13.97 2.94
N LYS A 283 -5.76 13.22 2.75
CA LYS A 283 -4.41 13.81 2.68
C LYS A 283 -4.26 14.80 1.53
N ILE A 284 -4.78 14.46 0.35
CA ILE A 284 -4.74 15.32 -0.83
C ILE A 284 -5.52 16.62 -0.56
N TRP A 285 -6.76 16.50 -0.10
CA TRP A 285 -7.61 17.64 0.21
C TRP A 285 -7.10 18.48 1.38
N MET A 286 -6.54 17.86 2.41
CA MET A 286 -5.94 18.56 3.55
C MET A 286 -4.77 19.41 3.09
N ASN A 287 -3.89 18.88 2.24
CA ASN A 287 -2.79 19.67 1.67
C ASN A 287 -3.33 20.89 0.89
N TYR A 288 -4.36 20.71 0.06
CA TYR A 288 -4.99 21.82 -0.64
C TYR A 288 -5.60 22.85 0.31
N THR A 289 -6.28 22.42 1.37
CA THR A 289 -6.88 23.34 2.37
C THR A 289 -5.80 24.13 3.11
N LEU A 290 -4.72 23.46 3.54
CA LEU A 290 -3.62 24.08 4.29
C LEU A 290 -2.82 25.06 3.42
N ASP A 291 -2.57 24.70 2.16
CA ASP A 291 -1.93 25.58 1.19
C ASP A 291 -2.72 26.90 1.01
N ARG A 292 -4.06 26.83 1.08
CA ARG A 292 -4.93 28.02 1.00
C ARG A 292 -4.96 28.83 2.29
N ILE A 293 -4.94 28.19 3.46
CA ILE A 293 -4.86 28.87 4.77
C ILE A 293 -3.53 29.61 4.94
N ALA A 294 -2.43 29.02 4.46
CA ALA A 294 -1.09 29.57 4.60
C ALA A 294 -0.85 30.85 3.77
N ILE A 295 -1.76 31.17 2.84
CA ILE A 295 -1.72 32.40 2.05
C ILE A 295 -2.72 33.38 2.69
N PRO A 296 -2.29 34.29 3.58
CA PRO A 296 -3.14 35.39 3.98
C PRO A 296 -3.47 36.25 2.75
N GLU A 297 -4.75 36.63 2.61
CA GLU A 297 -5.22 37.59 1.61
C GLU A 297 -4.53 38.97 1.73
#